data_AF-A0A1C3KX10-F1
#
_entry.id   AF-A0A1C3KX10-F1
#
_cell.length_a   1.000
_cell.length_b   1.000
_cell.length_c   1.000
_cell.angle_alpha   90.00
_cell.angle_beta   90.00
_cell.angle_gamma   90.00
#
_symmetry.space_group_name_H-M   'P 1'
#
loop_
_entity.id
_entity.type
_entity.pdbx_description
1 polymer ?
#
loop_
_entity_poly.entity_id
_entity_poly.type
_entity_poly.pdbx_seq_one_letter_code
_entity_poly.pdbx_strand_id
1 'polypeptide(L)'
;MSGDKEKSAKKRIDKDRHRQREGKKKKRKEKIGKDEGNASITSKSSNRENAVGDGRGTAFEGNVLQVEKSYKMGDAKIKFSEGIAKAIPPRIPNISRDLKVDLLVAIPSTVINNRSDVIKSHLSSYLARVFTVFSVAKVYIYDDQLAYERVANKQDGFQKGKQIVTGGGGGDEDARGEDARGEDASGEDASDGNTHGVSTSPSRPSPPHDYSYLCKYLHYNLQYLETPQYLRKHLFPITHFLKHSGIMNPVDAPHHLRSDEWLPFREGVVIKKVSNEIIIDVGLFSHASVENVHNVDVGTRVTVLFHTDSYEHFQKKNTHILFPAKIIHPCVPKLYNVYWGYTIEVLKNVSDVFNLGVDCVVGTSERGQPMTNARSSVRAANSILLVFGNKDGLEELLLMEDAQRKGKTYTGVEKNKVLKKILRKFDLFLNTCPHQTSRTIRTEEAITMTLSLFHDMLM
;
A
#
# COMPACT_ATOMS: atom_id res chain seq x y z
N MET A 1 20.52 85.31 -9.57
CA MET A 1 21.84 84.95 -10.13
C MET A 1 22.34 83.73 -9.35
N SER A 2 21.86 82.51 -9.57
CA SER A 2 21.71 81.80 -10.85
C SER A 2 23.09 81.52 -11.47
N GLY A 3 23.84 80.57 -10.90
CA GLY A 3 25.20 80.24 -11.34
C GLY A 3 25.79 78.94 -10.77
N ASP A 4 25.67 78.67 -9.46
CA ASP A 4 26.52 77.65 -8.80
C ASP A 4 25.89 76.30 -8.42
N LYS A 5 24.57 76.11 -8.55
CA LYS A 5 23.95 74.79 -8.25
C LYS A 5 24.11 73.74 -9.36
N GLU A 6 24.41 74.13 -10.60
CA GLU A 6 24.48 73.18 -11.74
C GLU A 6 25.85 72.49 -11.90
N LYS A 7 26.95 73.14 -11.47
CA LYS A 7 28.32 72.59 -11.57
C LYS A 7 28.59 71.43 -10.61
N SER A 8 27.84 71.31 -9.52
CA SER A 8 27.99 70.24 -8.52
C SER A 8 27.35 68.91 -8.98
N ALA A 9 26.27 68.97 -9.78
CA ALA A 9 25.55 67.79 -10.26
C ALA A 9 26.36 67.00 -11.32
N LYS A 10 26.91 67.70 -12.33
CA LYS A 10 27.70 67.07 -13.41
C LYS A 10 28.96 66.36 -12.88
N LYS A 11 29.60 66.88 -11.82
CA LYS A 11 30.84 66.32 -11.24
C LYS A 11 30.64 65.03 -10.42
N ARG A 12 29.40 64.67 -10.05
CA ARG A 12 29.08 63.39 -9.40
C ARG A 12 28.82 62.27 -10.41
N ILE A 13 28.15 62.58 -11.53
CA ILE A 13 27.71 61.58 -12.53
C ILE A 13 28.91 60.93 -13.27
N ASP A 14 29.99 61.67 -13.54
CA ASP A 14 31.18 61.09 -14.20
C ASP A 14 32.01 60.17 -13.27
N LYS A 15 31.97 60.39 -11.95
CA LYS A 15 32.74 59.57 -11.00
C LYS A 15 32.19 58.14 -10.90
N ASP A 16 30.88 57.97 -11.00
CA ASP A 16 30.24 56.65 -10.97
C ASP A 16 30.37 55.89 -12.30
N ARG A 17 30.39 56.60 -13.45
CA ARG A 17 30.66 55.99 -14.76
C ARG A 17 32.08 55.42 -14.87
N HIS A 18 33.08 56.03 -14.21
CA HIS A 18 34.44 55.49 -14.20
C HIS A 18 34.54 54.20 -13.36
N ARG A 19 33.93 54.16 -12.17
CA ARG A 19 33.91 52.97 -11.29
C ARG A 19 33.23 51.76 -11.93
N GLN A 20 32.15 51.96 -12.69
CA GLN A 20 31.48 50.86 -13.41
C GLN A 20 32.30 50.27 -14.58
N ARG A 21 33.24 51.02 -15.16
CA ARG A 21 34.10 50.54 -16.25
C ARG A 21 35.27 49.67 -15.76
N GLU A 22 35.84 49.95 -14.59
CA GLU A 22 36.95 49.14 -14.04
C GLU A 22 36.46 47.77 -13.51
N GLY A 23 35.29 47.72 -12.85
CA GLY A 23 34.70 46.47 -12.39
C GLY A 23 34.42 45.46 -13.51
N LYS A 24 34.01 45.93 -14.70
CA LYS A 24 33.78 45.07 -15.88
C LYS A 24 35.08 44.57 -16.54
N LYS A 25 36.22 45.24 -16.37
CA LYS A 25 37.52 44.74 -16.87
C LYS A 25 38.08 43.60 -16.02
N LYS A 26 37.83 43.59 -14.70
CA LYS A 26 38.33 42.52 -13.80
C LYS A 26 37.61 41.18 -14.03
N LYS A 27 36.26 41.19 -14.08
CA LYS A 27 35.44 39.98 -14.33
C LYS A 27 35.63 39.31 -15.71
N ARG A 28 36.32 39.94 -16.67
CA ARG A 28 36.58 39.36 -18.00
C ARG A 28 37.94 38.65 -18.11
N LYS A 29 38.81 38.75 -17.08
CA LYS A 29 40.12 38.06 -17.05
C LYS A 29 40.11 36.72 -16.32
N GLU A 30 39.13 36.45 -15.46
CA GLU A 30 39.02 35.16 -14.72
C GLU A 30 38.24 34.08 -15.48
N LYS A 31 37.74 34.37 -16.69
CA LYS A 31 36.92 33.45 -17.50
C LYS A 31 37.62 32.93 -18.76
N ILE A 32 38.95 33.05 -18.82
CA ILE A 32 39.82 32.50 -19.86
C ILE A 32 40.88 31.67 -19.13
N GLY A 33 40.68 30.35 -19.06
CA GLY A 33 41.60 29.44 -18.37
C GLY A 33 40.90 28.34 -17.57
N LYS A 34 40.26 27.41 -18.28
CA LYS A 34 40.08 25.96 -17.96
C LYS A 34 38.96 25.37 -18.83
N ASP A 35 39.32 25.04 -20.06
CA ASP A 35 38.72 23.98 -20.85
C ASP A 35 39.88 23.28 -21.55
N GLU A 36 40.10 22.00 -21.25
CA GLU A 36 40.76 20.98 -22.09
C GLU A 36 40.85 19.67 -21.29
N GLY A 37 40.40 18.56 -21.89
CA GLY A 37 40.26 17.27 -21.19
C GLY A 37 39.29 16.32 -21.91
N ASN A 38 39.52 16.10 -23.21
CA ASN A 38 38.63 15.40 -24.12
C ASN A 38 38.78 13.86 -24.05
N ALA A 39 37.67 13.10 -24.08
CA ALA A 39 37.67 11.68 -24.45
C ALA A 39 36.29 11.22 -24.94
N SER A 40 36.16 11.01 -26.26
CA SER A 40 34.95 10.54 -26.94
C SER A 40 34.88 9.01 -27.07
N ILE A 41 33.70 8.41 -26.92
CA ILE A 41 33.37 7.15 -27.62
C ILE A 41 31.95 7.26 -28.21
N THR A 42 31.86 7.01 -29.52
CA THR A 42 30.62 7.02 -30.31
C THR A 42 30.20 5.61 -30.71
N SER A 43 28.91 5.27 -30.62
CA SER A 43 28.34 4.20 -31.47
C SER A 43 26.81 4.29 -31.66
N LYS A 44 26.44 4.75 -32.86
CA LYS A 44 25.36 4.26 -33.77
C LYS A 44 23.95 3.92 -33.23
N SER A 45 22.99 4.55 -33.90
CA SER A 45 21.56 4.23 -34.00
C SER A 45 21.24 2.95 -34.79
N SER A 46 20.11 2.29 -34.48
CA SER A 46 19.27 1.65 -35.51
C SER A 46 17.82 1.40 -35.06
N ASN A 47 16.90 1.78 -35.95
CA ASN A 47 15.51 1.34 -36.16
C ASN A 47 14.39 1.59 -35.13
N ARG A 48 13.29 2.10 -35.71
CA ARG A 48 11.92 2.11 -35.21
C ARG A 48 11.27 0.75 -35.47
N GLU A 49 10.25 0.42 -34.69
CA GLU A 49 9.00 -0.14 -35.23
C GLU A 49 7.82 0.23 -34.33
N ASN A 50 6.62 0.37 -34.92
CA ASN A 50 5.43 0.88 -34.25
C ASN A 50 4.65 -0.24 -33.56
N ALA A 51 4.15 0.01 -32.35
CA ALA A 51 3.02 -0.73 -31.78
C ALA A 51 2.07 0.25 -31.08
N VAL A 52 0.85 0.36 -31.61
CA VAL A 52 -0.28 1.02 -30.95
C VAL A 52 -0.92 0.00 -30.02
N GLY A 53 -1.04 0.30 -28.73
CA GLY A 53 -1.61 -0.61 -27.74
C GLY A 53 -2.07 0.12 -26.47
N ASP A 54 -3.33 -0.10 -26.10
CA ASP A 54 -3.98 0.45 -24.92
C ASP A 54 -3.27 0.02 -23.62
N GLY A 55 -3.18 0.93 -22.64
CA GLY A 55 -2.17 0.86 -21.58
C GLY A 55 -2.56 1.55 -20.27
N ARG A 56 -3.63 1.09 -19.62
CA ARG A 56 -3.90 1.39 -18.19
C ARG A 56 -3.83 0.10 -17.37
N GLY A 57 -2.62 -0.30 -17.01
CA GLY A 57 -2.38 -1.47 -16.15
C GLY A 57 -0.95 -1.56 -15.62
N THR A 58 -0.81 -1.59 -14.29
CA THR A 58 0.24 -2.33 -13.55
C THR A 58 1.70 -2.22 -14.06
N ALA A 59 2.27 -1.01 -14.04
CA ALA A 59 3.72 -0.80 -14.19
C ALA A 59 4.48 -0.68 -12.84
N PHE A 60 3.76 -0.63 -11.70
CA PHE A 60 4.34 -0.27 -10.40
C PHE A 60 5.14 -1.40 -9.72
N GLU A 61 4.68 -2.66 -9.79
CA GLU A 61 5.32 -3.78 -9.07
C GLU A 61 6.74 -4.09 -9.57
N GLY A 62 6.98 -3.97 -10.89
CA GLY A 62 8.29 -4.25 -11.49
C GLY A 62 9.40 -3.27 -11.07
N ASN A 63 9.07 -1.98 -10.97
CA ASN A 63 10.03 -0.95 -10.58
C ASN A 63 10.28 -0.93 -9.06
N VAL A 64 9.27 -1.21 -8.22
CA VAL A 64 9.46 -1.27 -6.76
C VAL A 64 10.49 -2.34 -6.40
N LEU A 65 10.42 -3.54 -6.98
CA LEU A 65 11.37 -4.64 -6.70
C LEU A 65 12.80 -4.39 -7.23
N GLN A 66 12.96 -3.61 -8.31
CA GLN A 66 14.29 -3.18 -8.77
C GLN A 66 14.87 -2.06 -7.90
N VAL A 67 14.04 -1.13 -7.43
CA VAL A 67 14.45 -0.06 -6.51
C VAL A 67 14.76 -0.62 -5.11
N GLU A 68 13.93 -1.48 -4.53
CA GLU A 68 14.18 -2.16 -3.24
C GLU A 68 15.52 -2.92 -3.25
N LYS A 69 15.87 -3.60 -4.36
CA LYS A 69 17.18 -4.27 -4.49
C LYS A 69 18.37 -3.30 -4.54
N SER A 70 18.17 -2.07 -5.01
CA SER A 70 19.19 -1.01 -5.00
C SER A 70 19.29 -0.27 -3.65
N TYR A 71 18.24 -0.32 -2.83
CA TYR A 71 18.18 0.25 -1.48
C TYR A 71 18.35 -0.80 -0.37
N LYS A 72 19.09 -1.89 -0.62
CA LYS A 72 19.74 -2.59 0.50
C LYS A 72 20.63 -1.60 1.25
N MET A 73 20.63 -1.66 2.59
CA MET A 73 21.50 -0.82 3.43
C MET A 73 22.98 -1.11 3.17
N GLY A 74 23.54 -0.40 2.19
CA GLY A 74 24.96 -0.38 1.85
C GLY A 74 25.44 1.06 1.77
N ASP A 75 25.94 1.57 2.90
CA ASP A 75 26.89 2.70 3.05
C ASP A 75 26.67 4.03 2.31
N ALA A 76 25.48 4.28 1.76
CA ALA A 76 25.03 5.63 1.45
C ALA A 76 24.73 6.38 2.77
N LYS A 77 25.76 6.99 3.37
CA LYS A 77 25.64 7.86 4.56
C LYS A 77 24.76 9.08 4.25
N ILE A 78 23.44 8.92 4.40
CA ILE A 78 22.49 10.01 4.49
C ILE A 78 22.88 10.82 5.74
N LYS A 79 23.50 11.99 5.53
CA LYS A 79 23.84 12.89 6.63
C LYS A 79 22.55 13.36 7.28
N PHE A 80 22.32 12.91 8.51
CA PHE A 80 21.19 13.32 9.32
C PHE A 80 21.26 14.84 9.54
N SER A 81 20.26 15.58 9.04
CA SER A 81 20.27 17.04 9.14
C SER A 81 19.63 17.47 10.45
N GLU A 82 20.46 17.93 11.38
CA GLU A 82 20.02 18.43 12.68
C GLU A 82 18.98 19.57 12.54
N GLY A 83 19.06 20.36 11.45
CA GLY A 83 18.08 21.39 11.12
C GLY A 83 16.71 20.84 10.72
N ILE A 84 16.65 19.67 10.06
CA ILE A 84 15.39 18.99 9.75
C ILE A 84 14.78 18.42 11.02
N ALA A 85 15.59 17.79 11.87
CA ALA A 85 15.13 17.26 13.17
C ALA A 85 14.52 18.36 14.06
N LYS A 86 15.16 19.55 14.13
CA LYS A 86 14.65 20.71 14.87
C LYS A 86 13.37 21.32 14.29
N ALA A 87 13.08 21.10 13.01
CA ALA A 87 11.90 21.62 12.32
C ALA A 87 10.66 20.70 12.45
N ILE A 88 10.80 19.53 13.08
CA ILE A 88 9.69 18.62 13.39
C ILE A 88 9.11 19.03 14.76
N PRO A 89 7.87 19.55 14.84
CA PRO A 89 7.33 20.07 16.10
C PRO A 89 6.98 18.93 17.07
N PRO A 90 7.22 19.10 18.39
CA PRO A 90 7.00 18.05 19.39
C PRO A 90 5.52 17.78 19.73
N ARG A 91 4.58 18.52 19.11
CA ARG A 91 3.13 18.40 19.36
C ARG A 91 2.40 17.42 18.44
N ILE A 92 2.99 17.06 17.30
CA ILE A 92 2.49 15.94 16.49
C ILE A 92 2.82 14.66 17.27
N PRO A 93 1.97 13.62 17.30
CA PRO A 93 2.25 12.33 17.95
C PRO A 93 3.37 11.58 17.19
N ASN A 94 4.60 12.06 17.34
CA ASN A 94 5.78 11.72 16.52
C ASN A 94 6.82 10.87 17.28
N ILE A 95 6.56 10.50 18.53
CA ILE A 95 7.34 9.44 19.19
C ILE A 95 6.62 8.12 18.95
N SER A 96 6.75 7.60 17.73
CA SER A 96 6.66 6.17 17.52
C SER A 96 7.70 5.47 18.38
N ARG A 97 7.46 4.19 18.72
CA ARG A 97 8.52 3.23 19.11
C ARG A 97 9.73 3.35 18.18
N ASP A 98 10.91 2.88 18.58
CA ASP A 98 12.10 2.94 17.72
C ASP A 98 11.81 2.30 16.35
N LEU A 99 11.72 3.15 15.32
CA LEU A 99 11.33 2.70 13.98
C LEU A 99 12.43 1.92 13.28
N LYS A 100 13.65 1.82 13.84
CA LYS A 100 14.72 0.98 13.25
C LYS A 100 14.26 -0.46 12.99
N VAL A 101 13.43 -1.02 13.87
CA VAL A 101 12.81 -2.33 13.65
C VAL A 101 11.54 -2.18 12.82
N ASP A 102 11.56 -2.72 11.60
CA ASP A 102 10.36 -2.87 10.78
C ASP A 102 9.45 -3.95 11.36
N LEU A 103 8.21 -3.57 11.62
CA LEU A 103 7.15 -4.48 12.04
C LEU A 103 6.20 -4.67 10.85
N LEU A 104 6.15 -5.89 10.35
CA LEU A 104 5.37 -6.30 9.17
C LEU A 104 4.26 -7.24 9.64
N VAL A 105 3.14 -7.27 8.91
CA VAL A 105 2.04 -8.19 9.18
C VAL A 105 1.66 -8.95 7.92
N ALA A 106 1.32 -10.24 8.03
CA ALA A 106 0.71 -11.03 6.98
C ALA A 106 -0.66 -11.52 7.44
N ILE A 107 -1.70 -11.19 6.66
CA ILE A 107 -3.10 -11.42 7.02
C ILE A 107 -3.86 -12.11 5.87
N PRO A 108 -4.85 -12.97 6.19
CA PRO A 108 -5.71 -13.60 5.18
C PRO A 108 -6.66 -12.56 4.56
N SER A 109 -6.87 -12.65 3.25
CA SER A 109 -7.93 -11.91 2.55
C SER A 109 -9.32 -12.10 3.18
N THR A 110 -9.61 -13.29 3.72
CA THR A 110 -10.90 -13.60 4.35
C THR A 110 -11.11 -12.98 5.74
N VAL A 111 -10.16 -12.21 6.30
CA VAL A 111 -10.39 -11.45 7.54
C VAL A 111 -11.61 -10.52 7.42
N ILE A 112 -11.84 -9.93 6.24
CA ILE A 112 -13.01 -9.11 5.94
C ILE A 112 -14.20 -9.90 5.36
N ASN A 113 -14.22 -11.24 5.42
CA ASN A 113 -15.30 -12.02 4.85
C ASN A 113 -16.61 -11.83 5.64
N ASN A 114 -17.50 -10.99 5.10
CA ASN A 114 -18.82 -10.71 5.64
C ASN A 114 -19.84 -10.54 4.51
N ARG A 115 -21.12 -10.85 4.77
CA ARG A 115 -22.20 -10.63 3.80
C ARG A 115 -22.42 -9.15 3.49
N SER A 116 -22.20 -8.25 4.46
CA SER A 116 -22.42 -6.81 4.29
C SER A 116 -21.14 -6.06 3.94
N ASP A 117 -21.13 -5.37 2.79
CA ASP A 117 -20.02 -4.50 2.36
C ASP A 117 -19.77 -3.32 3.33
N VAL A 118 -20.81 -2.89 4.04
CA VAL A 118 -20.71 -1.89 5.13
C VAL A 118 -19.78 -2.42 6.24
N ILE A 119 -19.93 -3.69 6.61
CA ILE A 119 -19.09 -4.35 7.62
C ILE A 119 -17.68 -4.61 7.07
N LYS A 120 -17.55 -5.01 5.79
CA LYS A 120 -16.23 -5.15 5.12
C LYS A 120 -15.44 -3.84 5.17
N SER A 121 -16.09 -2.72 4.85
CA SER A 121 -15.51 -1.36 4.91
C SER A 121 -15.12 -0.96 6.33
N HIS A 122 -16.03 -1.15 7.30
CA HIS A 122 -15.73 -0.85 8.70
C HIS A 122 -14.52 -1.65 9.21
N LEU A 123 -14.48 -2.96 8.96
CA LEU A 123 -13.41 -3.85 9.40
C LEU A 123 -12.07 -3.54 8.69
N SER A 124 -12.09 -3.21 7.40
CA SER A 124 -10.92 -2.69 6.69
C SER A 124 -10.37 -1.42 7.36
N SER A 125 -11.26 -0.52 7.82
CA SER A 125 -10.84 0.70 8.51
C SER A 125 -10.33 0.49 9.94
N TYR A 126 -10.87 -0.51 10.64
CA TYR A 126 -10.36 -0.95 11.94
C TYR A 126 -8.92 -1.47 11.80
N LEU A 127 -8.67 -2.36 10.83
CA LEU A 127 -7.33 -2.89 10.55
C LEU A 127 -6.35 -1.77 10.15
N ALA A 128 -6.74 -0.88 9.24
CA ALA A 128 -5.94 0.29 8.84
C ALA A 128 -5.51 1.14 10.05
N ARG A 129 -6.44 1.45 10.97
CA ARG A 129 -6.14 2.17 12.20
C ARG A 129 -5.17 1.40 13.10
N VAL A 130 -5.39 0.11 13.32
CA VAL A 130 -4.51 -0.73 14.15
C VAL A 130 -3.09 -0.77 13.59
N PHE A 131 -2.92 -0.90 12.28
CA PHE A 131 -1.61 -0.85 11.62
C PHE A 131 -0.91 0.52 11.78
N THR A 132 -1.67 1.61 11.68
CA THR A 132 -1.15 2.97 11.92
C THR A 132 -0.75 3.18 13.38
N VAL A 133 -1.61 2.82 14.34
CA VAL A 133 -1.36 2.97 15.79
C VAL A 133 -0.06 2.29 16.22
N PHE A 134 0.18 1.07 15.76
CA PHE A 134 1.39 0.31 16.13
C PHE A 134 2.60 0.54 15.22
N SER A 135 2.51 1.50 14.28
CA SER A 135 3.58 1.82 13.32
C SER A 135 4.07 0.59 12.54
N VAL A 136 3.13 -0.12 11.91
CA VAL A 136 3.39 -1.23 10.98
C VAL A 136 3.95 -0.66 9.67
N ALA A 137 5.02 -1.25 9.12
CA ALA A 137 5.73 -0.75 7.95
C ALA A 137 5.21 -1.30 6.61
N LYS A 138 4.81 -2.58 6.57
CA LYS A 138 4.23 -3.24 5.40
C LYS A 138 3.16 -4.26 5.82
N VAL A 139 2.06 -4.28 5.08
CA VAL A 139 0.93 -5.21 5.22
C VAL A 139 0.92 -6.16 4.03
N TYR A 140 1.17 -7.44 4.27
CA TYR A 140 0.98 -8.50 3.29
C TYR A 140 -0.44 -9.06 3.39
N ILE A 141 -1.18 -9.06 2.29
CA ILE A 141 -2.48 -9.74 2.18
C ILE A 141 -2.26 -11.02 1.39
N TYR A 142 -2.51 -12.19 1.97
CA TYR A 142 -2.44 -13.46 1.24
C TYR A 142 -3.84 -13.96 0.85
N ASP A 143 -3.98 -14.45 -0.38
CA ASP A 143 -5.28 -14.88 -0.93
C ASP A 143 -5.64 -16.32 -0.52
N ASP A 144 -6.28 -16.45 0.63
CA ASP A 144 -6.74 -17.72 1.20
C ASP A 144 -8.10 -18.20 0.66
N GLN A 145 -8.82 -17.37 -0.11
CA GLN A 145 -10.11 -17.74 -0.69
C GLN A 145 -9.95 -18.69 -1.90
N LEU A 146 -8.87 -18.55 -2.67
CA LEU A 146 -8.55 -19.41 -3.82
C LEU A 146 -8.38 -20.89 -3.46
N ALA A 147 -8.04 -21.22 -2.21
CA ALA A 147 -8.00 -22.61 -1.73
C ALA A 147 -9.42 -23.18 -1.59
N TYR A 148 -10.32 -22.44 -0.94
CA TYR A 148 -11.70 -22.87 -0.69
C TYR A 148 -12.51 -23.08 -1.98
N GLU A 149 -12.46 -22.13 -2.91
CA GLU A 149 -13.22 -22.21 -4.16
C GLU A 149 -12.75 -23.38 -5.05
N ARG A 150 -11.46 -23.72 -5.02
CA ARG A 150 -10.91 -24.88 -5.75
C ARG A 150 -11.25 -26.21 -5.09
N VAL A 151 -11.41 -26.26 -3.77
CA VAL A 151 -11.85 -27.47 -3.05
C VAL A 151 -13.35 -27.70 -3.26
N ALA A 152 -14.18 -26.66 -3.17
CA ALA A 152 -15.62 -26.74 -3.44
C ALA A 152 -15.91 -27.24 -4.87
N ASN A 153 -15.30 -26.61 -5.88
CA ASN A 153 -15.46 -27.02 -7.29
C ASN A 153 -15.00 -28.48 -7.56
N LYS A 154 -14.03 -29.01 -6.80
CA LYS A 154 -13.62 -30.42 -6.89
C LYS A 154 -14.65 -31.37 -6.27
N GLN A 155 -15.38 -30.96 -5.25
CA GLN A 155 -16.45 -31.77 -4.64
C GLN A 155 -17.69 -31.80 -5.53
N ASP A 156 -18.09 -30.66 -6.10
CA ASP A 156 -19.21 -30.58 -7.06
C ASP A 156 -18.93 -31.35 -8.36
N GLY A 157 -17.70 -31.31 -8.86
CA GLY A 157 -17.27 -32.13 -10.00
C GLY A 157 -17.37 -33.64 -9.73
N PHE A 158 -17.12 -34.06 -8.50
CA PHE A 158 -17.25 -35.46 -8.09
C PHE A 158 -18.72 -35.92 -7.96
N GLN A 159 -19.61 -35.03 -7.52
CA GLN A 159 -21.05 -35.33 -7.48
C GLN A 159 -21.64 -35.44 -8.90
N LYS A 160 -21.32 -34.49 -9.80
CA LYS A 160 -21.76 -34.56 -11.20
C LYS A 160 -21.20 -35.77 -11.95
N GLY A 161 -19.95 -36.16 -11.70
CA GLY A 161 -19.34 -37.37 -12.28
C GLY A 161 -20.04 -38.67 -11.86
N LYS A 162 -20.62 -38.71 -10.65
CA LYS A 162 -21.31 -39.92 -10.14
C LYS A 162 -22.70 -40.12 -10.74
N GLN A 163 -23.32 -39.07 -11.27
CA GLN A 163 -24.68 -39.10 -11.82
C GLN A 163 -24.75 -39.54 -13.29
N ILE A 164 -23.60 -39.68 -13.96
CA ILE A 164 -23.50 -40.00 -15.40
C ILE A 164 -23.33 -41.53 -15.64
N VAL A 165 -23.06 -42.33 -14.60
CA VAL A 165 -22.68 -43.75 -14.74
C VAL A 165 -23.82 -44.74 -14.41
N THR A 166 -25.03 -44.27 -14.08
CA THR A 166 -26.19 -45.12 -13.82
C THR A 166 -27.42 -44.65 -14.61
N GLY A 167 -27.56 -45.14 -15.84
CA GLY A 167 -28.72 -44.86 -16.70
C GLY A 167 -28.74 -45.77 -17.93
N GLY A 168 -29.44 -46.91 -17.84
CA GLY A 168 -29.58 -47.86 -18.95
C GLY A 168 -30.67 -48.90 -18.69
N GLY A 169 -31.79 -48.78 -19.41
CA GLY A 169 -33.00 -49.62 -19.29
C GLY A 169 -33.91 -49.22 -18.10
N GLY A 170 -35.24 -49.16 -18.22
CA GLY A 170 -36.13 -49.40 -19.36
C GLY A 170 -37.47 -49.96 -18.89
N GLY A 171 -38.59 -49.62 -19.54
CA GLY A 171 -39.92 -50.19 -19.23
C GLY A 171 -41.03 -49.13 -19.10
N ASP A 172 -42.19 -49.45 -19.68
CA ASP A 172 -43.39 -48.61 -19.83
C ASP A 172 -44.37 -48.69 -18.63
N GLU A 173 -45.57 -48.13 -18.85
CA GLU A 173 -46.88 -48.39 -18.19
C GLU A 173 -47.34 -47.48 -17.01
N ASP A 174 -48.12 -46.48 -17.42
CA ASP A 174 -49.56 -46.30 -17.09
C ASP A 174 -50.10 -45.84 -15.70
N ALA A 175 -51.12 -44.97 -15.84
CA ALA A 175 -52.38 -44.88 -15.08
C ALA A 175 -52.52 -44.13 -13.71
N ARG A 176 -53.24 -42.99 -13.79
CA ARG A 176 -54.51 -42.61 -13.09
C ARG A 176 -54.56 -42.39 -11.55
N GLY A 177 -55.44 -41.45 -11.14
CA GLY A 177 -55.90 -41.18 -9.76
C GLY A 177 -55.86 -39.68 -9.44
N GLU A 178 -56.93 -38.91 -9.73
CA GLU A 178 -58.03 -38.52 -8.81
C GLU A 178 -57.59 -37.55 -7.68
N ASP A 179 -57.95 -36.27 -7.67
CA ASP A 179 -59.27 -35.59 -7.53
C ASP A 179 -59.74 -35.36 -6.07
N ALA A 180 -59.66 -34.11 -5.60
CA ALA A 180 -60.62 -33.40 -4.72
C ALA A 180 -60.11 -31.96 -4.44
N ARG A 181 -60.74 -30.89 -4.98
CA ARG A 181 -61.80 -30.04 -4.37
C ARG A 181 -61.37 -29.33 -3.06
N GLY A 182 -61.53 -28.02 -2.88
CA GLY A 182 -62.07 -26.95 -3.74
C GLY A 182 -62.43 -25.70 -2.90
N GLU A 183 -62.76 -24.58 -3.58
CA GLU A 183 -63.43 -23.36 -3.03
C GLU A 183 -62.63 -22.53 -1.99
N ASP A 184 -62.57 -21.20 -1.98
CA ASP A 184 -63.08 -20.13 -2.86
C ASP A 184 -62.12 -18.90 -2.74
N ALA A 185 -62.21 -17.74 -3.40
CA ALA A 185 -63.25 -17.09 -4.21
C ALA A 185 -62.63 -16.22 -5.35
N SER A 186 -63.44 -15.36 -5.99
CA SER A 186 -63.10 -14.61 -7.21
C SER A 186 -62.80 -13.10 -7.03
N GLY A 187 -62.10 -12.52 -8.02
CA GLY A 187 -61.74 -11.09 -8.08
C GLY A 187 -60.93 -10.73 -9.34
N GLU A 188 -61.57 -10.76 -10.51
CA GLU A 188 -61.05 -10.31 -11.81
C GLU A 188 -61.03 -8.76 -11.88
N ASP A 189 -60.26 -8.04 -12.72
CA ASP A 189 -59.42 -8.45 -13.85
C ASP A 189 -58.34 -7.39 -14.22
N ALA A 190 -57.54 -7.71 -15.27
CA ALA A 190 -56.76 -6.85 -16.18
C ALA A 190 -55.21 -6.88 -16.10
N SER A 191 -54.64 -7.80 -16.89
CA SER A 191 -53.44 -7.67 -17.77
C SER A 191 -52.21 -6.86 -17.27
N ASP A 192 -50.99 -7.40 -17.27
CA ASP A 192 -50.36 -8.00 -18.45
C ASP A 192 -49.17 -8.89 -18.05
N GLY A 193 -48.94 -10.00 -18.77
CA GLY A 193 -47.88 -10.96 -18.45
C GLY A 193 -46.86 -11.13 -19.56
N ASN A 194 -45.57 -11.17 -19.22
CA ASN A 194 -44.65 -12.02 -19.97
C ASN A 194 -43.46 -12.54 -19.15
N THR A 195 -43.02 -13.72 -19.57
CA THR A 195 -41.98 -14.57 -19.00
C THR A 195 -40.55 -14.03 -19.20
N HIS A 196 -39.66 -14.33 -18.25
CA HIS A 196 -38.21 -14.28 -18.47
C HIS A 196 -37.58 -15.66 -18.24
N GLY A 197 -37.28 -16.35 -19.34
CA GLY A 197 -36.52 -17.59 -19.32
C GLY A 197 -35.05 -17.38 -18.94
N VAL A 198 -34.47 -18.36 -18.24
CA VAL A 198 -33.06 -18.37 -17.86
C VAL A 198 -32.19 -18.65 -19.10
N SER A 199 -31.57 -17.59 -19.64
CA SER A 199 -30.57 -17.71 -20.70
C SER A 199 -29.22 -18.14 -20.13
N THR A 200 -28.80 -19.36 -20.45
CA THR A 200 -27.44 -19.85 -20.20
C THR A 200 -26.52 -19.44 -21.34
N SER A 201 -25.57 -18.54 -21.07
CA SER A 201 -24.51 -18.17 -22.02
C SER A 201 -23.20 -18.90 -21.69
N PRO A 202 -22.42 -19.35 -22.71
CA PRO A 202 -21.22 -20.14 -22.48
C PRO A 202 -20.09 -19.32 -21.87
N SER A 203 -19.38 -19.90 -20.90
CA SER A 203 -18.30 -19.26 -20.18
C SER A 203 -17.10 -18.97 -21.09
N ARG A 204 -16.80 -17.68 -21.27
CA ARG A 204 -15.58 -17.21 -21.93
C ARG A 204 -14.37 -17.57 -21.04
N PRO A 205 -13.21 -18.02 -21.59
CA PRO A 205 -12.04 -18.32 -20.78
C PRO A 205 -11.57 -17.07 -20.01
N SER A 206 -11.32 -17.21 -18.71
CA SER A 206 -10.85 -16.12 -17.86
C SER A 206 -9.39 -15.76 -18.14
N PRO A 207 -9.00 -14.48 -18.03
CA PRO A 207 -7.61 -14.06 -18.16
C PRO A 207 -6.74 -14.59 -17.01
N PRO A 208 -5.40 -14.67 -17.20
CA PRO A 208 -4.52 -15.34 -16.26
C PRO A 208 -4.31 -14.55 -14.96
N HIS A 209 -4.44 -15.25 -13.82
CA HIS A 209 -4.05 -14.80 -12.48
C HIS A 209 -4.72 -13.52 -11.95
N ASP A 210 -6.04 -13.56 -11.78
CA ASP A 210 -6.77 -12.52 -11.07
C ASP A 210 -6.94 -12.89 -9.57
N TYR A 211 -6.62 -11.97 -8.66
CA TYR A 211 -6.78 -12.16 -7.20
C TYR A 211 -8.27 -12.15 -6.80
N SER A 212 -8.62 -12.80 -5.69
CA SER A 212 -9.99 -12.89 -5.19
C SER A 212 -10.61 -11.53 -4.88
N TYR A 213 -11.95 -11.48 -4.88
CA TYR A 213 -12.70 -10.25 -4.59
C TYR A 213 -12.33 -9.66 -3.22
N LEU A 214 -12.24 -10.49 -2.17
CA LEU A 214 -11.90 -10.00 -0.83
C LEU A 214 -10.46 -9.47 -0.76
N CYS A 215 -9.52 -10.12 -1.46
CA CYS A 215 -8.14 -9.67 -1.53
C CYS A 215 -8.04 -8.27 -2.18
N LYS A 216 -8.68 -8.07 -3.33
CA LYS A 216 -8.76 -6.76 -4.01
C LYS A 216 -9.46 -5.72 -3.15
N TYR A 217 -10.60 -6.07 -2.55
CA TYR A 217 -11.38 -5.18 -1.70
C TYR A 217 -10.52 -4.67 -0.54
N LEU A 218 -9.86 -5.57 0.19
CA LEU A 218 -9.01 -5.22 1.33
C LEU A 218 -7.83 -4.34 0.90
N HIS A 219 -7.14 -4.71 -0.19
CA HIS A 219 -6.04 -3.92 -0.74
C HIS A 219 -6.46 -2.47 -1.06
N TYR A 220 -7.53 -2.29 -1.85
CA TYR A 220 -8.03 -0.96 -2.23
C TYR A 220 -8.42 -0.12 -1.01
N ASN A 221 -9.07 -0.73 -0.01
CA ASN A 221 -9.54 -0.02 1.16
C ASN A 221 -8.39 0.38 2.11
N LEU A 222 -7.43 -0.52 2.36
CA LEU A 222 -6.24 -0.19 3.13
C LEU A 222 -5.40 0.90 2.45
N GLN A 223 -5.26 0.87 1.11
CA GLN A 223 -4.48 1.84 0.35
C GLN A 223 -5.16 3.23 0.34
N TYR A 224 -6.49 3.25 0.19
CA TYR A 224 -7.28 4.49 0.28
C TYR A 224 -7.16 5.14 1.65
N LEU A 225 -7.19 4.33 2.71
CA LEU A 225 -7.09 4.83 4.09
C LEU A 225 -5.70 5.32 4.45
N GLU A 226 -4.64 4.60 4.03
CA GLU A 226 -3.26 5.06 4.19
C GLU A 226 -2.99 6.36 3.41
N THR A 227 -3.60 6.54 2.24
CA THR A 227 -3.38 7.74 1.43
C THR A 227 -3.95 8.99 2.12
N PRO A 228 -3.16 10.08 2.25
CA PRO A 228 -3.63 11.35 2.81
C PRO A 228 -4.85 11.93 2.09
N GLN A 229 -5.79 12.51 2.84
CA GLN A 229 -7.12 12.90 2.34
C GLN A 229 -7.08 13.81 1.10
N TYR A 230 -6.14 14.76 1.04
CA TYR A 230 -6.00 15.70 -0.07
C TYR A 230 -5.57 15.05 -1.39
N LEU A 231 -4.93 13.87 -1.36
CA LEU A 231 -4.48 13.15 -2.56
C LEU A 231 -5.52 12.16 -3.11
N ARG A 232 -6.51 11.77 -2.30
CA ARG A 232 -7.46 10.69 -2.65
C ARG A 232 -8.22 10.94 -3.95
N LYS A 233 -8.59 12.20 -4.23
CA LYS A 233 -9.29 12.60 -5.47
C LYS A 233 -8.43 12.49 -6.73
N HIS A 234 -7.10 12.60 -6.61
CA HIS A 234 -6.17 12.45 -7.73
C HIS A 234 -5.85 10.98 -8.00
N LEU A 235 -5.77 10.15 -6.96
CA LEU A 235 -5.24 8.78 -7.02
C LEU A 235 -6.29 7.69 -7.16
N PHE A 236 -7.51 7.90 -6.63
CA PHE A 236 -8.55 6.87 -6.64
C PHE A 236 -9.71 7.22 -7.59
N PRO A 237 -9.92 6.44 -8.67
CA PRO A 237 -11.13 6.56 -9.47
C PRO A 237 -12.36 6.10 -8.66
N ILE A 238 -13.54 6.53 -9.08
CA ILE A 238 -14.80 6.06 -8.50
C ILE A 238 -14.91 4.54 -8.72
N THR A 239 -14.92 3.78 -7.63
CA THR A 239 -15.01 2.32 -7.66
C THR A 239 -15.95 1.79 -6.57
N HIS A 240 -16.64 0.69 -6.88
CA HIS A 240 -17.54 0.01 -5.95
C HIS A 240 -16.85 -0.45 -4.64
N PHE A 241 -15.54 -0.77 -4.69
CA PHE A 241 -14.75 -1.12 -3.50
C PHE A 241 -14.72 -0.01 -2.43
N LEU A 242 -14.88 1.25 -2.83
CA LEU A 242 -14.84 2.43 -1.97
C LEU A 242 -16.22 3.06 -1.74
N LYS A 243 -17.31 2.38 -2.13
CA LYS A 243 -18.70 2.86 -2.00
C LYS A 243 -19.07 3.31 -0.59
N HIS A 244 -18.51 2.64 0.42
CA HIS A 244 -18.77 2.93 1.84
C HIS A 244 -17.59 3.64 2.54
N SER A 245 -16.69 4.28 1.78
CA SER A 245 -15.55 5.05 2.32
C SER A 245 -15.94 6.16 3.31
N GLY A 246 -17.14 6.72 3.18
CA GLY A 246 -17.65 7.76 4.10
C GLY A 246 -17.95 7.30 5.53
N ILE A 247 -17.99 6.00 5.82
CA ILE A 247 -18.18 5.46 7.18
C ILE A 247 -16.90 4.85 7.77
N MET A 248 -15.78 4.94 7.06
CA MET A 248 -14.51 4.38 7.53
C MET A 248 -13.88 5.26 8.58
N ASN A 249 -13.33 4.63 9.61
CA ASN A 249 -12.58 5.35 10.63
C ASN A 249 -11.29 5.94 10.00
N PRO A 250 -10.99 7.24 10.20
CA PRO A 250 -9.77 7.85 9.68
C PRO A 250 -8.54 7.25 10.38
N VAL A 251 -7.37 7.28 9.73
CA VAL A 251 -6.12 6.75 10.33
C VAL A 251 -5.32 7.81 11.09
N ASP A 252 -5.43 9.08 10.70
CA ASP A 252 -4.78 10.24 11.34
C ASP A 252 -3.26 10.06 11.59
N ALA A 253 -2.57 9.43 10.64
CA ALA A 253 -1.13 9.21 10.66
C ALA A 253 -0.33 10.53 10.46
N PRO A 254 0.97 10.62 10.82
CA PRO A 254 1.74 11.86 10.73
C PRO A 254 1.85 12.49 9.32
N HIS A 255 1.64 11.72 8.25
CA HIS A 255 1.59 12.22 6.87
C HIS A 255 0.20 12.74 6.43
N HIS A 256 -0.84 12.55 7.26
CA HIS A 256 -2.22 13.06 7.06
C HIS A 256 -2.38 14.52 7.53
N LEU A 257 -1.33 15.32 7.32
CA LEU A 257 -1.29 16.73 7.70
C LEU A 257 -2.48 17.52 7.13
N ARG A 258 -3.02 18.42 7.93
CA ARG A 258 -3.99 19.46 7.53
C ARG A 258 -3.28 20.55 6.71
N SER A 259 -4.05 21.44 6.07
CA SER A 259 -3.49 22.53 5.23
C SER A 259 -2.83 23.66 6.04
N ASP A 260 -3.04 23.68 7.35
CA ASP A 260 -2.46 24.60 8.34
C ASP A 260 -1.41 23.95 9.25
N GLU A 261 -1.07 22.68 9.01
CA GLU A 261 0.00 21.96 9.71
C GLU A 261 1.28 21.91 8.86
N TRP A 262 2.44 21.98 9.50
CA TRP A 262 3.75 21.99 8.83
C TRP A 262 4.64 20.83 9.30
N LEU A 263 5.21 20.13 8.32
CA LEU A 263 6.40 19.30 8.49
C LEU A 263 7.40 19.61 7.35
N PRO A 264 8.70 19.35 7.54
CA PRO A 264 9.68 19.40 6.45
C PRO A 264 9.35 18.45 5.30
N PHE A 265 8.62 17.37 5.57
CA PHE A 265 8.20 16.37 4.61
C PHE A 265 6.70 16.49 4.32
N ARG A 266 6.28 16.21 3.08
CA ARG A 266 4.86 16.00 2.77
C ARG A 266 4.68 15.03 1.60
N GLU A 267 3.55 14.34 1.58
CA GLU A 267 3.12 13.60 0.39
C GLU A 267 2.55 14.57 -0.65
N GLY A 268 2.65 14.21 -1.92
CA GLY A 268 2.07 15.01 -3.00
C GLY A 268 1.80 14.19 -4.25
N VAL A 269 1.09 14.78 -5.20
CA VAL A 269 0.88 14.22 -6.55
C VAL A 269 1.38 15.22 -7.59
N VAL A 270 2.14 14.75 -8.57
CA VAL A 270 2.58 15.58 -9.70
C VAL A 270 1.37 15.98 -10.54
N ILE A 271 1.03 17.27 -10.55
CA ILE A 271 -0.12 17.81 -11.30
C ILE A 271 0.27 18.41 -12.66
N LYS A 272 1.52 18.87 -12.80
CA LYS A 272 2.00 19.51 -14.05
C LYS A 272 3.51 19.35 -14.21
N LYS A 273 3.96 19.28 -15.45
CA LYS A 273 5.37 19.33 -15.87
C LYS A 273 5.56 20.57 -16.75
N VAL A 274 6.58 21.37 -16.45
CA VAL A 274 6.87 22.65 -17.11
C VAL A 274 8.36 22.68 -17.43
N SER A 275 8.71 22.27 -18.66
CA SER A 275 10.11 22.16 -19.13
C SER A 275 10.99 21.29 -18.22
N ASN A 276 11.72 21.90 -17.28
CA ASN A 276 12.63 21.25 -16.34
C ASN A 276 12.10 21.23 -14.90
N GLU A 277 10.87 21.70 -14.68
CA GLU A 277 10.22 21.83 -13.38
C GLU A 277 8.98 20.92 -13.33
N ILE A 278 8.69 20.35 -12.16
CA ILE A 278 7.41 19.72 -11.87
C ILE A 278 6.69 20.46 -10.75
N ILE A 279 5.38 20.62 -10.91
CA ILE A 279 4.49 21.20 -9.92
C ILE A 279 3.72 20.07 -9.25
N ILE A 280 3.75 20.05 -7.93
CA ILE A 280 3.24 18.96 -7.09
C ILE A 280 2.14 19.53 -6.19
N ASP A 281 0.94 18.97 -6.28
CA ASP A 281 -0.08 19.24 -5.28
C ASP A 281 0.27 18.50 -3.99
N VAL A 282 0.70 19.27 -3.00
CA VAL A 282 1.06 18.82 -1.66
C VAL A 282 -0.05 19.09 -0.63
N GLY A 283 -1.24 19.52 -1.05
CA GLY A 283 -2.37 19.83 -0.15
C GLY A 283 -2.19 21.08 0.73
N LEU A 284 -1.32 22.02 0.35
CA LEU A 284 -1.18 23.34 0.97
C LEU A 284 -1.96 24.39 0.16
N PHE A 285 -2.03 25.63 0.66
CA PHE A 285 -2.60 26.78 -0.07
C PHE A 285 -1.82 27.15 -1.35
N SER A 286 -0.61 26.61 -1.53
CA SER A 286 0.23 26.75 -2.72
C SER A 286 0.91 25.41 -3.00
N HIS A 287 1.24 25.14 -4.27
CA HIS A 287 1.87 23.89 -4.68
C HIS A 287 3.38 23.89 -4.42
N ALA A 288 3.98 22.70 -4.41
CA ALA A 288 5.43 22.57 -4.38
C ALA A 288 6.02 22.59 -5.81
N SER A 289 7.23 23.12 -5.92
CA SER A 289 8.03 23.19 -7.14
C SER A 289 9.31 22.36 -6.94
N VAL A 290 9.65 21.53 -7.93
CA VAL A 290 10.91 20.77 -7.95
C VAL A 290 11.57 20.92 -9.32
N GLU A 291 12.78 21.46 -9.33
CA GLU A 291 13.60 21.63 -10.53
C GLU A 291 14.43 20.37 -10.87
N ASN A 292 14.80 20.25 -12.15
CA ASN A 292 15.72 19.25 -12.70
C ASN A 292 15.23 17.79 -12.58
N VAL A 293 13.91 17.57 -12.64
CA VAL A 293 13.28 16.23 -12.62
C VAL A 293 12.61 15.94 -13.95
N HIS A 294 13.11 14.93 -14.67
CA HIS A 294 12.60 14.56 -16.00
C HIS A 294 11.86 13.21 -16.03
N ASN A 295 12.12 12.31 -15.07
CA ASN A 295 11.65 10.91 -15.11
C ASN A 295 10.50 10.65 -14.11
N VAL A 296 9.59 11.60 -13.98
CA VAL A 296 8.35 11.46 -13.18
C VAL A 296 7.18 11.98 -14.01
N ASP A 297 6.09 11.22 -14.00
CA ASP A 297 4.89 11.47 -14.79
C ASP A 297 3.78 12.11 -13.96
N VAL A 298 2.89 12.85 -14.64
CA VAL A 298 1.70 13.46 -14.03
C VAL A 298 0.79 12.35 -13.47
N GLY A 299 0.27 12.57 -12.26
CA GLY A 299 -0.49 11.58 -11.49
C GLY A 299 0.35 10.71 -10.55
N THR A 300 1.69 10.81 -10.60
CA THR A 300 2.56 10.04 -9.70
C THR A 300 2.51 10.61 -8.27
N ARG A 301 2.25 9.75 -7.27
CA ARG A 301 2.41 10.06 -5.84
C ARG A 301 3.90 10.10 -5.48
N VAL A 302 4.33 11.14 -4.77
CA VAL A 302 5.73 11.39 -4.39
C VAL A 302 5.81 11.95 -2.98
N THR A 303 6.90 11.63 -2.26
CA THR A 303 7.26 12.30 -1.01
C THR A 303 8.20 13.46 -1.32
N VAL A 304 7.90 14.65 -0.81
CA VAL A 304 8.73 15.84 -0.96
C VAL A 304 9.38 16.25 0.36
N LEU A 305 10.60 16.78 0.28
CA LEU A 305 11.29 17.53 1.33
C LEU A 305 11.32 19.00 0.90
N PHE A 306 10.70 19.87 1.69
CA PHE A 306 10.76 21.31 1.48
C PHE A 306 12.17 21.88 1.74
N HIS A 307 12.54 22.92 1.01
CA HIS A 307 13.70 23.74 1.33
C HIS A 307 13.48 24.50 2.65
N THR A 308 14.56 24.91 3.31
CA THR A 308 14.55 25.59 4.61
C THR A 308 13.66 26.84 4.62
N ASP A 309 13.76 27.66 3.57
CA ASP A 309 13.03 28.92 3.44
C ASP A 309 11.51 28.74 3.25
N SER A 310 11.06 27.53 2.88
CA SER A 310 9.65 27.24 2.60
C SER A 310 8.76 27.37 3.84
N TYR A 311 9.32 27.23 5.06
CA TYR A 311 8.56 27.46 6.30
C TYR A 311 8.16 28.93 6.47
N GLU A 312 9.03 29.87 6.09
CA GLU A 312 8.66 31.30 6.11
C GLU A 312 7.57 31.62 5.08
N HIS A 313 7.63 30.99 3.90
CA HIS A 313 6.60 31.14 2.87
C HIS A 313 5.25 30.61 3.35
N PHE A 314 5.26 29.50 4.10
CA PHE A 314 4.08 28.91 4.72
C PHE A 314 3.45 29.86 5.76
N GLN A 315 4.27 30.43 6.65
CA GLN A 315 3.82 31.42 7.63
C GLN A 315 3.23 32.68 6.97
N LYS A 316 3.80 33.15 5.85
CA LYS A 316 3.34 34.32 5.10
C LYS A 316 2.04 34.08 4.30
N LYS A 317 1.58 32.82 4.17
CA LYS A 317 0.34 32.43 3.45
C LYS A 317 0.19 33.00 2.02
N ASN A 318 1.30 33.18 1.30
CA ASN A 318 1.28 33.78 -0.04
C ASN A 318 1.02 32.71 -1.13
N THR A 319 -0.20 32.67 -1.67
CA THR A 319 -0.65 31.74 -2.71
C THR A 319 0.06 31.89 -4.06
N HIS A 320 0.76 33.00 -4.30
CA HIS A 320 1.47 33.25 -5.57
C HIS A 320 2.90 32.68 -5.61
N ILE A 321 3.42 32.17 -4.49
CA ILE A 321 4.77 31.61 -4.40
C ILE A 321 4.69 30.09 -4.24
N LEU A 322 5.30 29.35 -5.16
CA LEU A 322 5.43 27.89 -5.05
C LEU A 322 6.48 27.54 -3.99
N PHE A 323 6.26 26.45 -3.25
CA PHE A 323 7.22 25.98 -2.25
C PHE A 323 8.39 25.25 -2.91
N PRO A 324 9.63 25.76 -2.86
CA PRO A 324 10.79 25.00 -3.34
C PRO A 324 10.97 23.72 -2.52
N ALA A 325 11.12 22.60 -3.23
CA ALA A 325 11.19 21.27 -2.64
C ALA A 325 12.11 20.33 -3.46
N LYS A 326 12.34 19.14 -2.92
CA LYS A 326 13.02 18.02 -3.60
C LYS A 326 12.20 16.75 -3.40
N ILE A 327 12.13 15.90 -4.43
CA ILE A 327 11.62 14.53 -4.24
C ILE A 327 12.63 13.74 -3.41
N ILE A 328 12.14 12.97 -2.44
CA ILE A 328 12.90 12.09 -1.57
C ILE A 328 12.28 10.69 -1.57
N HIS A 329 13.04 9.68 -1.14
CA HIS A 329 12.49 8.35 -0.94
C HIS A 329 11.51 8.35 0.26
N PRO A 330 10.36 7.66 0.19
CA PRO A 330 9.35 7.63 1.27
C PRO A 330 9.86 7.05 2.61
N CYS A 331 11.01 6.38 2.63
CA CYS A 331 11.64 5.94 3.89
C CYS A 331 12.41 7.05 4.63
N VAL A 332 12.66 8.21 4.02
CA VAL A 332 13.47 9.28 4.65
C VAL A 332 12.84 9.84 5.93
N PRO A 333 11.51 10.09 6.03
CA PRO A 333 10.88 10.54 7.28
C PRO A 333 11.08 9.56 8.45
N LYS A 334 11.09 8.25 8.17
CA LYS A 334 11.36 7.18 9.17
C LYS A 334 12.72 7.35 9.85
N LEU A 335 13.73 7.87 9.14
CA LEU A 335 15.06 8.14 9.72
C LEU A 335 15.00 9.19 10.84
N TYR A 336 14.04 10.12 10.77
CA TYR A 336 13.77 11.14 11.79
C TYR A 336 12.73 10.66 12.83
N ASN A 337 12.53 9.34 12.93
CA ASN A 337 11.53 8.66 13.76
C ASN A 337 10.07 9.08 13.50
N VAL A 338 9.77 9.64 12.31
CA VAL A 338 8.40 9.98 11.91
C VAL A 338 7.79 8.80 11.15
N TYR A 339 6.72 8.21 11.68
CA TYR A 339 5.96 7.19 10.96
C TYR A 339 5.27 7.79 9.73
N TRP A 340 5.37 7.10 8.58
CA TRP A 340 4.99 7.64 7.27
C TRP A 340 4.01 6.72 6.51
N GLY A 341 3.14 6.02 7.26
CA GLY A 341 2.21 5.04 6.72
C GLY A 341 2.80 3.65 6.52
N TYR A 342 1.98 2.75 5.98
CA TYR A 342 2.36 1.38 5.65
C TYR A 342 2.29 1.15 4.13
N THR A 343 3.15 0.28 3.62
CA THR A 343 2.99 -0.26 2.25
C THR A 343 2.10 -1.49 2.26
N ILE A 344 1.52 -1.86 1.11
CA ILE A 344 0.66 -3.04 0.98
C ILE A 344 1.15 -3.89 -0.18
N GLU A 345 1.28 -5.19 0.04
CA GLU A 345 1.70 -6.16 -0.97
C GLU A 345 0.77 -7.37 -0.93
N VAL A 346 0.49 -7.99 -2.08
CA VAL A 346 -0.40 -9.15 -2.17
C VAL A 346 0.42 -10.41 -2.44
N LEU A 347 0.20 -11.43 -1.62
CA LEU A 347 0.80 -12.75 -1.75
C LEU A 347 -0.23 -13.74 -2.33
N LYS A 348 0.25 -14.68 -3.15
CA LYS A 348 -0.64 -15.67 -3.79
C LYS A 348 -1.10 -16.75 -2.82
N ASN A 349 -0.26 -17.11 -1.84
CA ASN A 349 -0.54 -18.14 -0.85
C ASN A 349 0.06 -17.77 0.51
N VAL A 350 -0.35 -18.45 1.59
CA VAL A 350 0.20 -18.19 2.93
C VAL A 350 1.66 -18.65 3.05
N SER A 351 2.09 -19.68 2.32
CA SER A 351 3.50 -20.12 2.38
C SER A 351 4.49 -19.19 1.65
N ASP A 352 4.01 -18.20 0.89
CA ASP A 352 4.87 -17.21 0.25
C ASP A 352 5.55 -16.28 1.28
N VAL A 353 5.03 -16.17 2.50
CA VAL A 353 5.63 -15.38 3.60
C VAL A 353 7.08 -15.80 3.92
N PHE A 354 7.41 -17.07 3.71
CA PHE A 354 8.77 -17.60 3.96
C PHE A 354 9.81 -17.16 2.90
N ASN A 355 9.38 -16.50 1.83
CA ASN A 355 10.25 -16.04 0.74
C ASN A 355 10.58 -14.54 0.83
N LEU A 356 10.05 -13.83 1.83
CA LEU A 356 10.11 -12.36 1.94
C LEU A 356 11.46 -11.80 2.43
N GLY A 357 12.37 -12.65 2.91
CA GLY A 357 13.70 -12.22 3.33
C GLY A 357 13.74 -11.32 4.57
N VAL A 358 12.78 -11.49 5.49
CA VAL A 358 12.74 -10.85 6.81
C VAL A 358 13.60 -11.61 7.83
N ASP A 359 14.06 -10.93 8.88
CA ASP A 359 14.96 -11.50 9.90
C ASP A 359 14.26 -12.43 10.89
N CYS A 360 12.96 -12.22 11.15
CA CYS A 360 12.17 -13.02 12.09
C CYS A 360 10.73 -13.21 11.60
N VAL A 361 10.33 -14.46 11.34
CA VAL A 361 8.95 -14.84 10.98
C VAL A 361 8.25 -15.44 12.21
N VAL A 362 7.19 -14.77 12.66
CA VAL A 362 6.40 -15.12 13.84
C VAL A 362 5.00 -15.56 13.41
N GLY A 363 4.63 -16.81 13.65
CA GLY A 363 3.24 -17.27 13.47
C GLY A 363 2.42 -17.13 14.75
N THR A 364 1.15 -16.77 14.64
CA THR A 364 0.24 -16.69 15.82
C THR A 364 -0.80 -17.82 15.83
N SER A 365 -0.98 -18.48 16.98
CA SER A 365 -2.01 -19.52 17.20
C SER A 365 -2.26 -19.73 18.69
N GLU A 366 -3.49 -20.11 19.06
CA GLU A 366 -3.83 -20.57 20.42
C GLU A 366 -2.96 -21.77 20.89
N ARG A 367 -2.45 -22.57 19.92
CA ARG A 367 -1.55 -23.72 20.14
C ARG A 367 -0.06 -23.35 20.17
N GLY A 368 0.26 -22.06 20.01
CA GLY A 368 1.63 -21.55 20.06
C GLY A 368 2.21 -21.51 21.48
N GLN A 369 3.50 -21.23 21.57
CA GLN A 369 4.20 -21.05 22.84
C GLN A 369 3.84 -19.71 23.50
N PRO A 370 3.83 -19.61 24.84
CA PRO A 370 3.63 -18.33 25.52
C PRO A 370 4.67 -17.26 25.16
N MET A 371 4.26 -15.99 25.17
CA MET A 371 5.09 -14.82 24.84
C MET A 371 6.36 -14.66 25.70
N THR A 372 6.42 -15.30 26.88
CA THR A 372 7.52 -15.16 27.86
C THR A 372 8.91 -15.41 27.25
N ASN A 373 9.00 -16.29 26.26
CA ASN A 373 10.27 -16.70 25.64
C ASN A 373 10.60 -15.92 24.35
N ALA A 374 9.73 -15.00 23.90
CA ALA A 374 9.89 -14.31 22.62
C ALA A 374 10.84 -13.10 22.65
N ARG A 375 11.04 -12.47 23.82
CA ARG A 375 11.79 -11.20 23.96
C ARG A 375 13.25 -11.26 23.51
N SER A 376 13.91 -12.42 23.61
CA SER A 376 15.31 -12.60 23.17
C SER A 376 15.43 -12.59 21.64
N SER A 377 14.64 -13.40 20.94
CA SER A 377 14.67 -13.50 19.47
C SER A 377 14.21 -12.20 18.80
N VAL A 378 13.23 -11.51 19.38
CA VAL A 378 12.68 -10.25 18.85
C VAL A 378 13.69 -9.09 18.87
N ARG A 379 14.52 -8.98 19.91
CA ARG A 379 15.46 -7.84 20.08
C ARG A 379 16.63 -7.80 19.09
N ALA A 380 16.92 -8.91 18.40
CA ALA A 380 18.03 -9.00 17.46
C ALA A 380 17.63 -8.77 15.99
N ALA A 381 16.33 -8.71 15.70
CA ALA A 381 15.79 -8.57 14.34
C ALA A 381 15.65 -7.10 13.93
N ASN A 382 16.02 -6.75 12.69
CA ASN A 382 15.69 -5.45 12.10
C ASN A 382 14.33 -5.49 11.41
N SER A 383 13.82 -6.69 11.08
CA SER A 383 12.52 -6.91 10.45
C SER A 383 11.78 -8.11 11.06
N ILE A 384 10.55 -7.88 11.52
CA ILE A 384 9.71 -8.87 12.19
C ILE A 384 8.38 -8.99 11.46
N LEU A 385 8.08 -10.18 10.93
CA LEU A 385 6.82 -10.47 10.26
C LEU A 385 5.88 -11.27 11.17
N LEU A 386 4.75 -10.68 11.52
CA LEU A 386 3.66 -11.33 12.26
C LEU A 386 2.66 -11.95 11.28
N VAL A 387 2.56 -13.28 11.25
CA VAL A 387 1.67 -14.04 10.38
C VAL A 387 0.44 -14.51 11.17
N PHE A 388 -0.74 -14.04 10.76
CA PHE A 388 -2.02 -14.35 11.39
C PHE A 388 -2.82 -15.34 10.54
N GLY A 389 -3.54 -16.25 11.17
CA GLY A 389 -4.48 -17.16 10.50
C GLY A 389 -5.86 -16.55 10.27
N ASN A 390 -6.69 -17.24 9.49
CA ASN A 390 -8.13 -16.97 9.41
C ASN A 390 -8.87 -17.74 10.53
N LYS A 391 -10.21 -17.83 10.44
CA LYS A 391 -11.08 -18.56 11.40
C LYS A 391 -10.69 -20.03 11.63
N ASP A 392 -10.03 -20.67 10.65
CA ASP A 392 -9.68 -22.11 10.66
C ASP A 392 -8.27 -22.32 11.26
N GLY A 393 -7.52 -21.23 11.50
CA GLY A 393 -6.17 -21.23 12.05
C GLY A 393 -5.08 -21.27 10.99
N LEU A 394 -3.90 -20.73 11.35
CA LEU A 394 -2.75 -20.66 10.46
C LEU A 394 -2.22 -22.07 10.09
N GLU A 395 -2.31 -23.02 11.03
CA GLU A 395 -1.86 -24.39 10.82
C GLU A 395 -2.67 -25.15 9.77
N GLU A 396 -4.01 -24.99 9.77
CA GLU A 396 -4.86 -25.69 8.81
C GLU A 396 -4.75 -25.04 7.41
N LEU A 397 -4.62 -23.71 7.32
CA LEU A 397 -4.30 -23.02 6.06
C LEU A 397 -3.01 -23.56 5.41
N LEU A 398 -1.93 -23.67 6.20
CA LEU A 398 -0.65 -24.21 5.74
C LEU A 398 -0.74 -25.69 5.34
N LEU A 399 -1.56 -26.48 6.04
CA LEU A 399 -1.82 -27.88 5.69
C LEU A 399 -2.64 -28.02 4.41
N MET A 400 -3.70 -27.23 4.24
CA MET A 400 -4.54 -27.21 3.05
C MET A 400 -3.75 -26.81 1.80
N GLU A 401 -2.90 -25.77 1.90
CA GLU A 401 -2.04 -25.33 0.80
C GLU A 401 -1.05 -26.43 0.39
N ASP A 402 -0.34 -27.04 1.35
CA ASP A 402 0.64 -28.09 1.07
C ASP A 402 -0.01 -29.40 0.57
N ALA A 403 -1.22 -29.72 1.05
CA ALA A 403 -2.08 -30.79 0.54
C ALA A 403 -2.49 -30.56 -0.92
N GLN A 404 -3.02 -29.36 -1.23
CA GLN A 404 -3.40 -28.96 -2.58
C GLN A 404 -2.19 -29.00 -3.54
N ARG A 405 -1.05 -28.45 -3.12
CA ARG A 405 0.19 -28.39 -3.90
C ARG A 405 0.78 -29.76 -4.22
N LYS A 406 0.58 -30.76 -3.36
CA LYS A 406 1.02 -32.15 -3.60
C LYS A 406 -0.07 -33.07 -4.18
N GLY A 407 -1.31 -32.58 -4.32
CA GLY A 407 -2.45 -33.40 -4.74
C GLY A 407 -2.77 -34.53 -3.77
N LYS A 408 -2.59 -34.33 -2.46
CA LYS A 408 -2.76 -35.37 -1.43
C LYS A 408 -3.68 -34.89 -0.30
N THR A 409 -4.48 -35.81 0.23
CA THR A 409 -5.19 -35.62 1.50
C THR A 409 -4.35 -36.21 2.63
N TYR A 410 -4.20 -35.48 3.74
CA TYR A 410 -3.45 -35.98 4.91
C TYR A 410 -4.38 -36.55 5.97
N THR A 411 -4.06 -37.75 6.45
CA THR A 411 -4.70 -38.37 7.61
C THR A 411 -4.02 -37.93 8.92
N GLY A 412 -4.61 -38.17 10.09
CA GLY A 412 -4.23 -37.50 11.35
C GLY A 412 -2.74 -37.55 11.72
N VAL A 413 -2.08 -38.71 11.59
CA VAL A 413 -0.64 -38.85 11.89
C VAL A 413 0.22 -38.11 10.86
N GLU A 414 -0.20 -38.12 9.59
CA GLU A 414 0.49 -37.42 8.50
C GLU A 414 0.35 -35.90 8.64
N LYS A 415 -0.86 -35.40 8.95
CA LYS A 415 -1.11 -33.99 9.27
C LYS A 415 -0.11 -33.49 10.31
N ASN A 416 0.03 -34.21 11.42
CA ASN A 416 0.98 -33.86 12.48
C ASN A 416 2.44 -33.84 12.01
N LYS A 417 2.87 -34.80 11.18
CA LYS A 417 4.23 -34.87 10.64
C LYS A 417 4.52 -33.73 9.64
N VAL A 418 3.56 -33.43 8.76
CA VAL A 418 3.66 -32.35 7.77
C VAL A 418 3.63 -30.99 8.46
N LEU A 419 2.69 -30.76 9.36
CA LEU A 419 2.57 -29.51 10.12
C LEU A 419 3.85 -29.23 10.92
N LYS A 420 4.39 -30.21 11.67
CA LYS A 420 5.67 -30.04 12.38
C LYS A 420 6.85 -29.72 11.45
N LYS A 421 6.84 -30.17 10.19
CA LYS A 421 7.85 -29.80 9.19
C LYS A 421 7.67 -28.35 8.72
N ILE A 422 6.43 -27.89 8.53
CA ILE A 422 6.14 -26.52 8.10
C ILE A 422 6.41 -25.52 9.24
N LEU A 423 5.97 -25.82 10.46
CA LEU A 423 6.13 -24.93 11.61
C LEU A 423 7.60 -24.64 11.96
N ARG A 424 8.54 -25.53 11.62
CA ARG A 424 9.99 -25.31 11.71
C ARG A 424 10.55 -24.21 10.78
N LYS A 425 9.72 -23.63 9.89
CA LYS A 425 10.09 -22.46 9.09
C LYS A 425 9.80 -21.12 9.79
N PHE A 426 9.06 -21.13 10.89
CA PHE A 426 8.89 -19.95 11.73
C PHE A 426 9.99 -19.92 12.78
N ASP A 427 10.53 -18.73 13.05
CA ASP A 427 11.47 -18.50 14.15
C ASP A 427 10.76 -18.54 15.50
N LEU A 428 9.50 -18.09 15.53
CA LEU A 428 8.61 -18.16 16.69
C LEU A 428 7.19 -18.56 16.26
N PHE A 429 6.52 -19.36 17.09
CA PHE A 429 5.11 -19.69 16.90
C PHE A 429 4.38 -19.53 18.24
N LEU A 430 3.55 -18.49 18.37
CA LEU A 430 3.18 -17.89 19.65
C LEU A 430 1.67 -17.89 19.92
N ASN A 431 1.31 -18.11 21.19
CA ASN A 431 0.01 -17.77 21.73
C ASN A 431 0.12 -16.40 22.44
N THR A 432 -0.62 -15.42 21.94
CA THR A 432 -0.64 -14.03 22.42
C THR A 432 -1.75 -13.74 23.44
N CYS A 433 -2.67 -14.68 23.67
CA CYS A 433 -3.68 -14.60 24.72
C CYS A 433 -3.84 -15.96 25.44
N PRO A 434 -2.86 -16.38 26.26
CA PRO A 434 -3.00 -17.57 27.11
C PRO A 434 -4.22 -17.43 28.03
N HIS A 435 -4.93 -18.53 28.27
CA HIS A 435 -6.14 -18.58 29.10
C HIS A 435 -7.31 -17.69 28.59
N GLN A 436 -7.40 -17.46 27.27
CA GLN A 436 -8.58 -16.86 26.64
C GLN A 436 -9.89 -17.53 27.11
N THR A 437 -10.89 -16.72 27.44
CA THR A 437 -12.21 -17.20 27.89
C THR A 437 -13.23 -17.33 26.76
N SER A 438 -13.00 -16.63 25.64
CA SER A 438 -13.69 -16.92 24.37
C SER A 438 -13.13 -18.19 23.74
N ARG A 439 -13.99 -19.00 23.12
CA ARG A 439 -13.57 -20.17 22.32
C ARG A 439 -12.71 -19.77 21.13
N THR A 440 -12.93 -18.59 20.57
CA THR A 440 -12.24 -18.08 19.39
C THR A 440 -11.94 -16.60 19.55
N ILE A 441 -10.71 -16.21 19.27
CA ILE A 441 -10.32 -14.82 19.05
C ILE A 441 -10.41 -14.58 17.54
N ARG A 442 -11.10 -13.53 17.11
CA ARG A 442 -11.20 -13.17 15.69
C ARG A 442 -9.86 -12.58 15.21
N THR A 443 -9.53 -12.74 13.93
CA THR A 443 -8.23 -12.33 13.38
C THR A 443 -7.93 -10.85 13.65
N GLU A 444 -8.91 -9.95 13.56
CA GLU A 444 -8.74 -8.52 13.87
C GLU A 444 -8.47 -8.22 15.35
N GLU A 445 -9.03 -9.02 16.27
CA GLU A 445 -8.78 -8.95 17.71
C GLU A 445 -7.36 -9.46 18.00
N ALA A 446 -6.99 -10.59 17.40
CA ALA A 446 -5.66 -11.20 17.52
C ALA A 446 -4.55 -10.26 17.00
N ILE A 447 -4.77 -9.59 15.86
CA ILE A 447 -3.87 -8.57 15.31
C ILE A 447 -3.64 -7.46 16.34
N THR A 448 -4.71 -6.91 16.90
CA THR A 448 -4.65 -5.79 17.85
C THR A 448 -3.92 -6.17 19.14
N MET A 449 -4.25 -7.33 19.73
CA MET A 449 -3.58 -7.81 20.95
C MET A 449 -2.11 -8.13 20.71
N THR A 450 -1.79 -8.78 19.59
CA THR A 450 -0.41 -9.18 19.26
C THR A 450 0.45 -7.94 18.99
N LEU A 451 -0.04 -6.98 18.20
CA LEU A 451 0.70 -5.74 17.93
C LEU A 451 0.92 -4.91 19.22
N SER A 452 -0.04 -4.90 20.15
CA SER A 452 0.12 -4.26 21.47
C SER A 452 1.26 -4.88 22.28
N LEU A 453 1.34 -6.22 22.33
CA LEU A 453 2.43 -6.94 23.02
C LEU A 453 3.79 -6.70 22.35
N PHE A 454 3.84 -6.71 21.01
CA PHE A 454 5.08 -6.41 20.29
C PHE A 454 5.49 -4.94 20.43
N HIS A 455 4.54 -4.02 20.58
CA HIS A 455 4.82 -2.60 20.82
C HIS A 455 5.52 -2.39 22.17
N ASP A 456 5.05 -3.03 23.25
CA ASP A 456 5.74 -3.05 24.56
C ASP A 456 7.14 -3.69 24.49
N MET A 457 7.33 -4.71 23.65
CA MET A 457 8.63 -5.38 23.47
C MET A 457 9.64 -4.59 22.62
N LEU A 458 9.17 -3.61 21.84
CA LEU A 458 9.95 -2.79 20.90
C LEU A 458 10.13 -1.33 21.37
N MET A 459 9.65 -1.00 22.58
CA MET A 459 10.06 0.18 23.34
C MET A 459 11.31 -0.12 24.19
#